data_AF-A0A844IL30-F1
#
_entry.id   AF-A0A844IL30-F1
#
_cell.length_a   1.000
_cell.length_b   1.000
_cell.length_c   1.000
_cell.angle_alpha   90.00
_cell.angle_beta   90.00
_cell.angle_gamma   90.00
#
_symmetry.space_group_name_H-M   'P 1'
#
loop_
_entity.id
_entity.type
_entity.pdbx_description
1 polymer ?
#
loop_
_entity_poly.entity_id
_entity_poly.type
_entity_poly.pdbx_seq_one_letter_code
_entity_poly.pdbx_strand_id
1 'polypeptide(L)'
;MSQEYNDRQDLEREVKDYGKQIETLGESQKEYQEDIESLQERLKMLKSQPGVYANADNKMIATVERAVQTRETNVEECQENIGEVKTQMDGKLENIKKLMNTQGQRIEKMENAVDSFKHKNDHIVNDIKFEIQIGKDDLDDAKDKSVSFLKIIEVAGALAAGVGLAAQGISQLLSTLQSIGILK
;
A
#
# COMPACT_ATOMS: atom_id res chain seq x y z
N MET A 1 8.19 3.54 6.83
CA MET A 1 7.99 2.08 6.71
C MET A 1 7.37 1.60 8.01
N SER A 2 6.29 0.82 7.96
CA SER A 2 5.55 0.35 9.14
C SER A 2 6.39 -0.63 9.98
N GLN A 3 6.24 -0.61 11.29
CA GLN A 3 6.84 -1.59 12.21
C GLN A 3 6.55 -3.04 11.76
N GLU A 4 5.34 -3.33 11.31
CA GLU A 4 4.93 -4.66 10.83
C GLU A 4 5.71 -5.13 9.59
N TYR A 5 6.19 -4.20 8.76
CA TYR A 5 7.00 -4.55 7.59
C TYR A 5 8.39 -5.02 8.01
N ASN A 6 8.97 -4.35 9.01
CA ASN A 6 10.25 -4.75 9.59
C ASN A 6 10.10 -6.10 10.30
N ASP A 7 9.05 -6.27 11.12
CA ASP A 7 8.79 -7.52 11.84
C ASP A 7 8.62 -8.71 10.87
N ARG A 8 7.96 -8.50 9.73
CA ARG A 8 7.85 -9.53 8.68
C ARG A 8 9.20 -9.87 8.05
N GLN A 9 10.00 -8.87 7.70
CA GLN A 9 11.33 -9.11 7.11
C GLN A 9 12.26 -9.85 8.07
N ASP A 10 12.18 -9.54 9.37
CA ASP A 10 12.98 -10.23 10.38
C ASP A 10 12.53 -11.68 10.54
N LEU A 11 11.21 -11.96 10.57
CA LEU A 11 10.69 -13.34 10.56
C LEU A 11 11.12 -14.13 9.32
N GLU A 12 11.06 -13.52 8.13
CA GLU A 12 11.52 -14.15 6.88
C GLU A 12 13.02 -14.46 6.91
N ARG A 13 13.83 -13.59 7.51
CA ARG A 13 15.27 -13.82 7.71
C ARG A 13 15.52 -15.00 8.65
N GLU A 14 14.84 -15.04 9.80
CA GLU A 14 15.01 -16.10 10.79
C GLU A 14 14.61 -17.48 10.23
N VAL A 15 13.50 -17.57 9.48
CA VAL A 15 13.10 -18.81 8.82
C VAL A 15 14.17 -19.30 7.85
N LYS A 16 14.81 -18.39 7.10
CA LYS A 16 15.91 -18.72 6.19
C LYS A 16 17.12 -19.24 6.94
N ASP A 17 17.46 -18.65 8.08
CA ASP A 17 18.61 -19.06 8.87
C ASP A 17 18.39 -20.41 9.55
N TYR A 18 17.18 -20.70 10.05
CA TYR A 18 16.83 -22.04 10.52
C TYR A 18 16.89 -23.10 9.42
N GLY A 19 16.49 -22.75 8.19
CA GLY A 19 16.63 -23.66 7.05
C GLY A 19 18.08 -24.12 6.83
N LYS A 20 19.04 -23.20 6.94
CA LYS A 20 20.48 -23.53 6.86
C LYS A 20 20.95 -24.39 8.04
N GLN A 21 20.41 -24.16 9.24
CA GLN A 21 20.76 -24.97 10.41
C GLN A 21 20.29 -26.42 10.24
N ILE A 22 19.07 -26.64 9.74
CA ILE A 22 18.57 -27.99 9.44
C ILE A 22 19.44 -28.66 8.37
N GLU A 23 19.85 -27.94 7.33
CA GLU A 23 20.73 -28.48 6.29
C GLU A 23 22.08 -28.93 6.89
N THR A 24 22.72 -28.06 7.69
CA THR A 24 24.00 -28.37 8.35
C THR A 24 23.89 -29.57 9.31
N LEU A 25 22.83 -29.61 10.11
CA LEU A 25 22.57 -30.72 11.04
C LEU A 25 22.25 -32.01 10.30
N GLY A 26 21.52 -31.93 9.18
CA GLY A 26 21.18 -33.07 8.34
C GLY A 26 22.42 -33.68 7.67
N GLU A 27 23.34 -32.83 7.18
CA GLU A 27 24.64 -33.28 6.67
C GLU A 27 25.47 -33.98 7.76
N SER A 28 25.53 -33.39 8.96
CA SER A 28 26.24 -33.98 10.11
C SER A 28 25.63 -35.33 10.53
N GLN A 29 24.30 -35.42 10.57
CA GLN A 29 23.60 -36.66 10.88
C GLN A 29 23.91 -37.76 9.85
N LYS A 30 23.94 -37.39 8.55
CA LYS A 30 24.28 -38.33 7.47
C LYS A 30 25.72 -38.84 7.61
N GLU A 31 26.68 -37.95 7.88
CA GLU A 31 28.07 -38.33 8.13
C GLU A 31 28.19 -39.32 9.30
N TYR A 32 27.50 -39.05 10.42
CA TYR A 32 27.50 -39.97 11.56
C TYR A 32 26.87 -41.32 11.25
N GLN A 33 25.84 -41.38 10.39
CA GLN A 33 25.23 -42.63 9.96
C GLN A 33 26.19 -43.46 9.09
N GLU A 34 26.88 -42.83 8.13
CA GLU A 34 27.90 -43.49 7.32
C GLU A 34 29.07 -44.01 8.18
N ASP A 35 29.49 -43.23 9.18
CA ASP A 35 30.49 -43.63 10.17
C ASP A 35 30.06 -44.86 10.99
N ILE A 36 28.79 -44.90 11.44
CA ILE A 36 28.22 -46.05 12.18
C ILE A 36 28.27 -47.31 11.32
N GLU A 37 27.84 -47.23 10.06
CA GLU A 37 27.84 -48.37 9.14
C GLU A 37 29.27 -48.94 8.96
N SER A 38 30.26 -48.06 8.76
CA SER A 38 31.67 -48.45 8.64
C SER A 38 32.21 -49.10 9.92
N LEU A 39 31.91 -48.53 11.10
CA LEU A 39 32.34 -49.07 12.38
C LEU A 39 31.68 -50.42 12.69
N GLN A 40 30.39 -50.58 12.36
CA GLN A 40 29.66 -51.85 12.52
C GLN A 40 30.26 -52.94 11.62
N GLU A 41 30.63 -52.63 10.38
CA GLU A 41 31.30 -53.58 9.49
C GLU A 41 32.68 -53.98 10.04
N ARG A 42 33.46 -53.02 10.54
CA ARG A 42 34.76 -53.29 11.17
C ARG A 42 34.61 -54.14 12.42
N LEU A 43 33.60 -53.89 13.25
CA LEU A 43 33.28 -54.70 14.42
C LEU A 43 32.95 -56.15 14.04
N LYS A 44 32.19 -56.34 12.96
CA LYS A 44 31.84 -57.67 12.43
C LYS A 44 33.07 -58.44 11.96
N MET A 45 34.01 -57.77 11.27
CA MET A 45 35.28 -58.38 10.88
C MET A 45 36.13 -58.78 12.10
N LEU A 46 36.22 -57.91 13.11
CA LEU A 46 36.99 -58.21 14.33
C LEU A 46 36.41 -59.37 15.14
N LYS A 47 35.09 -59.46 15.25
CA LYS A 47 34.43 -60.57 15.94
C LYS A 47 34.50 -61.90 15.19
N SER A 48 34.79 -61.88 13.87
CA SER A 48 34.82 -63.09 13.03
C SER A 48 36.23 -63.64 12.79
N GLN A 49 37.30 -62.93 13.14
CA GLN A 49 38.67 -63.46 13.11
C GLN A 49 39.00 -64.23 14.41
N PRO A 50 39.23 -65.55 14.36
CA PRO A 50 39.74 -66.29 15.51
C PRO A 50 41.23 -65.99 15.71
N GLY A 51 41.58 -65.33 16.83
CA GLY A 51 42.91 -64.78 17.07
C GLY A 51 43.76 -65.50 18.13
N VAL A 52 45.07 -65.66 17.82
CA VAL A 52 46.17 -66.09 18.71
C VAL A 52 46.51 -65.00 19.77
N TYR A 53 45.96 -63.78 19.64
CA TYR A 53 46.18 -62.60 20.51
C TYR A 53 44.86 -62.01 21.06
N ALA A 54 43.97 -62.86 21.57
CA ALA A 54 42.61 -62.52 22.02
C ALA A 54 42.47 -61.25 22.90
N ASN A 55 43.49 -60.89 23.68
CA ASN A 55 43.42 -59.71 24.55
C ASN A 55 43.56 -58.37 23.79
N ALA A 56 44.32 -58.34 22.69
CA ALA A 56 44.42 -57.16 21.82
C ALA A 56 43.12 -56.98 21.03
N ASP A 57 42.56 -58.09 20.52
CA ASP A 57 41.29 -58.09 19.77
C ASP A 57 40.13 -57.59 20.64
N ASN A 58 40.03 -58.07 21.89
CA ASN A 58 39.01 -57.62 22.84
C ASN A 58 39.09 -56.10 23.15
N LYS A 59 40.29 -55.53 23.25
CA LYS A 59 40.45 -54.08 23.46
C LYS A 59 40.01 -53.29 22.23
N MET A 60 40.30 -53.79 21.02
CA MET A 60 39.91 -53.11 19.78
C MET A 60 38.40 -53.19 19.56
N ILE A 61 37.79 -54.34 19.82
CA ILE A 61 36.32 -54.54 19.84
C ILE A 61 35.67 -53.54 20.81
N ALA A 62 36.12 -53.47 22.05
CA ALA A 62 35.56 -52.54 23.06
C ALA A 62 35.73 -51.06 22.68
N THR A 63 36.75 -50.72 21.89
CA THR A 63 36.96 -49.34 21.40
C THR A 63 35.98 -49.01 20.27
N VAL A 64 35.79 -49.93 19.33
CA VAL A 64 34.81 -49.77 18.25
C VAL A 64 33.38 -49.72 18.80
N GLU A 65 33.04 -50.55 19.78
CA GLU A 65 31.72 -50.52 20.44
C GLU A 65 31.43 -49.18 21.10
N ARG A 66 32.41 -48.59 21.80
CA ARG A 66 32.28 -47.24 22.37
C ARG A 66 32.11 -46.17 21.30
N ALA A 67 32.82 -46.29 20.18
CA ALA A 67 32.69 -45.36 19.06
C ALA A 67 31.30 -45.43 18.41
N VAL A 68 30.76 -46.64 18.20
CA VAL A 68 29.39 -46.84 17.71
C VAL A 68 28.37 -46.21 18.64
N GLN A 69 28.46 -46.48 19.96
CA GLN A 69 27.55 -45.89 20.95
C GLN A 69 27.60 -44.36 20.94
N THR A 70 28.80 -43.77 20.85
CA THR A 70 28.96 -42.31 20.78
C THR A 70 28.28 -41.74 19.53
N ARG A 71 28.43 -42.41 18.38
CA ARG A 71 27.80 -41.94 17.14
C ARG A 71 26.29 -42.11 17.15
N GLU A 72 25.77 -43.18 17.73
CA GLU A 72 24.33 -43.37 17.92
C GLU A 72 23.74 -42.21 18.75
N THR A 73 24.37 -41.84 19.86
CA THR A 73 23.97 -40.67 20.65
C THR A 73 24.02 -39.36 19.85
N ASN A 74 25.07 -39.14 19.06
CA ASN A 74 25.15 -37.93 18.22
C ASN A 74 24.03 -37.85 17.17
N VAL A 75 23.62 -38.99 16.59
CA VAL A 75 22.51 -39.05 15.63
C VAL A 75 21.19 -38.71 16.33
N GLU A 76 20.97 -39.25 17.54
CA GLU A 76 19.78 -38.94 18.35
C GLU A 76 19.71 -37.44 18.69
N GLU A 77 20.82 -36.84 19.13
CA GLU A 77 20.89 -35.40 19.45
C GLU A 77 20.64 -34.54 18.20
N CYS A 78 21.18 -34.91 17.04
CA CYS A 78 20.88 -34.20 15.79
C CYS A 78 19.39 -34.28 15.42
N GLN A 79 18.76 -35.44 15.60
CA GLN A 79 17.33 -35.63 15.31
C GLN A 79 16.46 -34.77 16.22
N GLU A 80 16.80 -34.70 17.52
CA GLU A 80 16.11 -33.82 18.48
C GLU A 80 16.25 -32.35 18.07
N ASN A 81 17.48 -31.88 17.83
CA ASN A 81 17.76 -30.50 17.43
C ASN A 81 17.04 -30.11 16.12
N ILE A 82 17.04 -31.00 15.11
CA ILE A 82 16.29 -30.79 13.86
C ILE A 82 14.79 -30.66 14.15
N GLY A 83 14.25 -31.51 15.04
CA GLY A 83 12.85 -31.47 15.46
C GLY A 83 12.47 -30.14 16.14
N GLU A 84 13.33 -29.63 17.01
CA GLU A 84 13.12 -28.33 17.66
C GLU A 84 13.15 -27.18 16.66
N VAL A 85 14.17 -27.13 15.79
CA VAL A 85 14.30 -26.08 14.77
C VAL A 85 13.10 -26.10 13.83
N LYS A 86 12.64 -27.29 13.41
CA LYS A 86 11.43 -27.44 12.61
C LYS A 86 10.19 -26.87 13.31
N THR A 87 10.01 -27.17 14.60
CA THR A 87 8.87 -26.66 15.38
C THR A 87 8.91 -25.13 15.48
N GLN A 88 10.09 -24.53 15.66
CA GLN A 88 10.26 -23.07 15.66
C GLN A 88 9.93 -22.47 14.29
N MET A 89 10.38 -23.09 13.20
CA MET A 89 10.06 -22.66 11.84
C MET A 89 8.55 -22.70 11.56
N ASP A 90 7.86 -23.77 11.96
CA ASP A 90 6.40 -23.91 11.78
C ASP A 90 5.64 -22.79 12.51
N GLY A 91 6.06 -22.45 13.74
CA GLY A 91 5.50 -21.34 14.50
C GLY A 91 5.70 -19.98 13.83
N LYS A 92 6.92 -19.70 13.34
CA LYS A 92 7.21 -18.45 12.61
C LYS A 92 6.45 -18.36 11.28
N LEU A 93 6.34 -19.47 10.54
CA LEU A 93 5.58 -19.53 9.30
C LEU A 93 4.10 -19.20 9.52
N GLU A 94 3.51 -19.72 10.60
CA GLU A 94 2.12 -19.41 10.95
C GLU A 94 1.93 -17.92 11.29
N ASN A 95 2.89 -17.31 11.98
CA ASN A 95 2.86 -15.87 12.25
C ASN A 95 2.93 -15.04 10.96
N ILE A 96 3.79 -15.41 10.01
CA ILE A 96 3.87 -14.74 8.70
C ILE A 96 2.53 -14.85 7.96
N LYS A 97 1.89 -16.02 7.94
CA LYS A 97 0.58 -16.21 7.31
C LYS A 97 -0.49 -15.30 7.91
N LYS A 98 -0.55 -15.19 9.24
CA LYS A 98 -1.48 -14.28 9.93
C LYS A 98 -1.24 -12.83 9.56
N LEU A 99 0.01 -12.37 9.59
CA LEU A 99 0.38 -11.01 9.19
C LEU A 99 -0.02 -10.71 7.74
N MET A 100 0.25 -11.64 6.82
CA MET A 100 -0.16 -11.50 5.41
C MET A 100 -1.67 -11.35 5.26
N ASN A 101 -2.46 -12.17 5.96
CA ASN A 101 -3.92 -12.08 5.90
C ASN A 101 -4.44 -10.74 6.44
N THR A 102 -3.91 -10.28 7.59
CA THR A 102 -4.26 -8.97 8.16
C THR A 102 -3.90 -7.83 7.21
N GLN A 103 -2.72 -7.90 6.58
CA GLN A 103 -2.30 -6.89 5.60
C GLN A 103 -3.19 -6.91 4.35
N GLY A 104 -3.58 -8.08 3.85
CA GLY A 104 -4.52 -8.23 2.75
C GLY A 104 -5.86 -7.55 3.03
N GLN A 105 -6.45 -7.80 4.21
CA GLN A 105 -7.70 -7.15 4.62
C GLN A 105 -7.57 -5.62 4.74
N ARG A 106 -6.41 -5.11 5.16
CA ARG A 106 -6.16 -3.66 5.23
C ARG A 106 -6.07 -3.04 3.84
N ILE A 107 -5.41 -3.71 2.90
CA ILE A 107 -5.31 -3.27 1.50
C ILE A 107 -6.71 -3.19 0.89
N GLU A 108 -7.53 -4.23 1.04
CA GLU A 108 -8.90 -4.26 0.53
C GLU A 108 -9.75 -3.09 1.09
N LYS A 109 -9.64 -2.80 2.40
CA LYS A 109 -10.33 -1.64 3.00
C LYS A 109 -9.85 -0.31 2.41
N MET A 110 -8.56 -0.17 2.13
CA MET A 110 -7.99 1.04 1.53
C MET A 110 -8.43 1.20 0.07
N GLU A 111 -8.46 0.12 -0.70
CA GLU A 111 -8.96 0.12 -2.08
C GLU A 111 -10.42 0.58 -2.13
N ASN A 112 -11.28 0.00 -1.28
CA ASN A 112 -12.68 0.42 -1.17
C ASN A 112 -12.84 1.90 -0.78
N ALA A 113 -11.99 2.41 0.12
CA ALA A 113 -12.01 3.81 0.51
C ALA A 113 -11.60 4.74 -0.64
N VAL A 114 -10.57 4.36 -1.41
CA VAL A 114 -10.12 5.09 -2.60
C VAL A 114 -11.23 5.14 -3.65
N ASP A 115 -11.90 4.02 -3.93
CA ASP A 115 -13.01 3.97 -4.88
C ASP A 115 -14.18 4.87 -4.43
N SER A 116 -14.51 4.85 -3.14
CA SER A 116 -15.53 5.75 -2.57
C SER A 116 -15.14 7.23 -2.72
N PHE A 117 -13.89 7.58 -2.47
CA PHE A 117 -13.42 8.95 -2.64
C PHE A 117 -13.43 9.39 -4.10
N LYS A 118 -13.06 8.51 -5.02
CA LYS A 118 -13.14 8.77 -6.46
C LYS A 118 -14.57 9.08 -6.87
N HIS A 119 -15.53 8.25 -6.45
CA HIS A 119 -16.93 8.47 -6.77
C HIS A 119 -17.47 9.79 -6.19
N LYS A 120 -17.11 10.13 -4.95
CA LYS A 120 -17.48 11.43 -4.35
C LYS A 120 -16.86 12.61 -5.09
N ASN A 121 -15.59 12.48 -5.49
CA ASN A 121 -14.89 13.51 -6.25
C ASN A 121 -15.55 13.74 -7.61
N ASP A 122 -15.97 12.67 -8.30
CA ASP A 122 -16.69 12.78 -9.57
C ASP A 122 -18.02 13.54 -9.40
N HIS A 123 -18.77 13.28 -8.32
CA HIS A 123 -19.99 14.04 -8.00
C HIS A 123 -19.70 15.52 -7.75
N ILE A 124 -18.72 15.84 -6.90
CA ILE A 124 -18.35 17.23 -6.60
C ILE A 124 -17.93 17.97 -7.87
N VAL A 125 -17.13 17.35 -8.73
CA VAL A 125 -16.70 17.94 -9.99
C VAL A 125 -17.89 18.22 -10.91
N ASN A 126 -18.86 17.32 -10.96
CA ASN A 126 -20.09 17.52 -11.75
C ASN A 126 -20.97 18.64 -11.19
N ASP A 127 -21.15 18.70 -9.86
CA ASP A 127 -21.93 19.75 -9.19
C ASP A 127 -21.32 21.13 -9.45
N ILE A 128 -20.00 21.28 -9.26
CA ILE A 128 -19.28 22.53 -9.55
C ILE A 128 -19.44 22.92 -11.02
N LYS A 129 -19.34 21.95 -11.95
CA LYS A 129 -19.51 22.22 -13.38
C LYS A 129 -20.92 22.73 -13.69
N PHE A 130 -21.93 22.18 -13.03
CA PHE A 130 -23.32 22.62 -13.17
C PHE A 130 -23.54 24.04 -12.63
N GLU A 131 -23.04 24.34 -11.42
CA GLU A 131 -23.13 25.69 -10.83
C GLU A 131 -22.40 26.74 -11.67
N ILE A 132 -21.23 26.40 -12.23
CA ILE A 132 -20.51 27.28 -13.16
C ILE A 132 -21.34 27.57 -14.40
N GLN A 133 -22.08 26.58 -14.92
CA GLN A 133 -22.93 26.79 -16.08
C GLN A 133 -24.09 27.73 -15.76
N ILE A 134 -24.77 27.55 -14.62
CA ILE A 134 -25.81 28.48 -14.15
C ILE A 134 -25.24 29.89 -14.03
N GLY A 135 -24.09 30.06 -13.38
CA GLY A 135 -23.48 31.38 -13.21
C GLY A 135 -23.10 32.05 -14.54
N LYS A 136 -22.75 31.28 -15.58
CA LYS A 136 -22.53 31.83 -16.93
C LYS A 136 -23.83 32.29 -17.57
N ASP A 137 -24.87 31.47 -17.49
CA ASP A 137 -26.18 31.77 -18.06
C ASP A 137 -26.76 33.05 -17.41
N ASP A 138 -26.65 33.16 -16.07
CA ASP A 138 -27.08 34.35 -15.31
C ASP A 138 -26.26 35.60 -15.69
N LEU A 139 -24.94 35.45 -15.92
CA LEU A 139 -24.08 36.55 -16.34
C LEU A 139 -24.44 37.05 -17.74
N ASP A 140 -24.74 36.15 -18.67
CA ASP A 140 -25.15 36.49 -20.03
C ASP A 140 -26.52 37.20 -20.02
N ASP A 141 -27.50 36.72 -19.24
CA ASP A 141 -28.78 37.42 -19.05
C ASP A 141 -28.60 38.82 -18.45
N ALA A 142 -27.75 38.96 -17.43
CA ALA A 142 -27.45 40.26 -16.82
C ALA A 142 -26.79 41.22 -17.83
N LYS A 143 -25.92 40.71 -18.71
CA LYS A 143 -25.27 41.49 -19.77
C LYS A 143 -26.30 41.96 -20.80
N ASP A 144 -27.22 41.10 -21.24
CA ASP A 144 -28.29 41.46 -22.18
C ASP A 144 -29.24 42.52 -21.59
N LYS A 145 -29.59 42.38 -20.31
CA LYS A 145 -30.35 43.40 -19.57
C LYS A 145 -29.59 44.73 -19.47
N SER A 146 -28.29 44.70 -19.19
CA SER A 146 -27.45 45.90 -19.13
C SER A 146 -27.42 46.64 -20.47
N VAL A 147 -27.25 45.92 -21.58
CA VAL A 147 -27.32 46.49 -22.94
C VAL A 147 -28.69 47.13 -23.20
N SER A 148 -29.77 46.48 -22.77
CA SER A 148 -31.12 47.01 -22.92
C SER A 148 -31.32 48.30 -22.11
N PHE A 149 -30.81 48.37 -20.89
CA PHE A 149 -30.85 49.60 -20.08
C PHE A 149 -30.03 50.74 -20.69
N LEU A 150 -28.85 50.47 -21.25
CA LEU A 150 -28.07 51.48 -21.96
C LEU A 150 -28.87 52.11 -23.10
N LYS A 151 -29.56 51.31 -23.91
CA LYS A 151 -30.44 51.82 -24.97
C LYS A 151 -31.58 52.69 -24.44
N ILE A 152 -32.19 52.31 -23.31
CA ILE A 152 -33.24 53.11 -22.67
C ILE A 152 -32.68 54.46 -22.20
N ILE A 153 -31.48 54.47 -21.61
CA ILE A 153 -30.80 55.69 -21.18
C ILE A 153 -30.50 56.61 -22.37
N GLU A 154 -30.02 56.06 -23.49
CA GLU A 154 -29.78 56.82 -24.72
C GLU A 154 -31.06 57.49 -25.24
N VAL A 155 -32.17 56.73 -25.31
CA VAL A 155 -33.48 57.27 -25.74
C VAL A 155 -33.99 58.34 -24.78
N ALA A 156 -33.89 58.12 -23.47
CA ALA A 156 -34.30 59.10 -22.47
C ALA A 156 -33.47 60.39 -22.56
N GLY A 157 -32.15 60.27 -22.78
CA GLY A 157 -31.26 61.40 -23.01
C GLY A 157 -31.64 62.22 -24.25
N ALA A 158 -31.92 61.54 -25.37
CA ALA A 158 -32.38 62.20 -26.60
C ALA A 158 -33.73 62.92 -26.41
N LEU A 159 -34.68 62.29 -25.72
CA LEU A 159 -35.97 62.91 -25.40
C LEU A 159 -35.81 64.15 -24.53
N ALA A 160 -35.01 64.08 -23.46
CA ALA A 160 -34.74 65.20 -22.57
C ALA A 160 -34.12 66.39 -23.32
N ALA A 161 -33.16 66.13 -24.21
CA ALA A 161 -32.58 67.16 -25.06
C ALA A 161 -33.61 67.80 -26.00
N GLY A 162 -34.46 66.99 -26.64
CA GLY A 162 -35.54 67.46 -27.51
C GLY A 162 -36.57 68.33 -26.79
N VAL A 163 -37.00 67.92 -25.59
CA VAL A 163 -37.91 68.71 -24.75
C VAL A 163 -37.26 70.03 -24.32
N GLY A 164 -35.97 70.01 -23.97
CA GLY A 164 -35.20 71.21 -23.64
C GLY A 164 -35.17 72.22 -24.80
N LEU A 165 -34.90 71.76 -26.02
CA LEU A 165 -34.92 72.60 -27.22
C LEU A 165 -36.32 73.16 -27.53
N ALA A 166 -37.36 72.33 -27.41
CA ALA A 166 -38.74 72.77 -27.60
C ALA A 166 -39.14 73.87 -26.59
N ALA A 167 -38.78 73.70 -25.33
CA ALA A 167 -39.03 74.70 -24.28
C ALA A 167 -38.30 76.03 -24.57
N GLN A 168 -37.05 75.98 -25.04
CA GLN A 168 -36.32 77.17 -25.48
C GLN A 168 -36.99 77.87 -26.67
N GLY A 169 -37.41 77.11 -27.69
CA GLY A 169 -38.12 77.65 -28.85
C GLY A 169 -39.45 78.31 -28.48
N ILE A 170 -40.24 77.69 -27.59
CA ILE A 170 -41.48 78.27 -27.06
C ILE A 170 -41.18 79.57 -26.31
N SER A 171 -40.16 79.58 -25.45
CA SER A 171 -39.76 80.78 -24.70
C SER A 171 -39.35 81.93 -25.63
N GLN A 172 -38.59 81.66 -26.69
CA GLN A 172 -38.20 82.66 -27.69
C GLN A 172 -39.40 83.22 -28.47
N LEU A 173 -40.33 82.35 -28.88
CA LEU A 173 -41.56 82.77 -29.56
C LEU A 173 -42.41 83.67 -28.66
N LEU A 174 -42.60 83.28 -27.40
CA LEU A 174 -43.33 84.08 -26.42
C LEU A 174 -42.70 85.47 -26.23
N SER A 175 -41.38 85.54 -26.05
CA SER A 175 -40.66 86.81 -25.96
C SER A 175 -40.82 87.68 -27.22
N THR A 176 -40.82 87.05 -28.40
CA THR A 176 -41.02 87.77 -29.68
C THR A 176 -42.43 88.33 -29.77
N LEU A 177 -43.46 87.53 -29.46
CA LEU A 177 -44.86 87.96 -29.49
C LEU A 177 -45.16 89.08 -28.48
N GLN A 178 -44.49 89.07 -27.32
CA GLN A 178 -44.51 90.18 -26.36
C GLN A 178 -43.89 91.45 -26.94
N SER A 179 -42.74 91.33 -27.62
CA SER A 179 -42.05 92.48 -28.20
C SER A 179 -42.83 93.20 -29.32
N ILE A 180 -43.67 92.47 -30.07
CA ILE A 180 -44.52 93.02 -31.14
C ILE A 180 -45.95 93.37 -30.67
N GLY A 181 -46.23 93.31 -29.36
CA GLY A 181 -47.48 93.78 -28.76
C GLY A 181 -48.70 92.88 -28.99
N ILE A 182 -48.50 91.63 -29.43
CA ILE A 182 -49.59 90.64 -29.59
C ILE A 182 -49.95 90.01 -28.24
N LEU A 183 -48.96 89.72 -27.41
CA LEU A 183 -49.12 89.26 -26.03
C LEU A 183 -48.72 90.40 -25.09
N LYS A 184 -49.55 90.72 -24.09
CA LYS A 184 -49.20 91.67 -23.02
C LYS A 184 -48.38 91.00 -21.93
#